data_AF-A0A2P4SCU3-F1
#
_entry.id   AF-A0A2P4SCU3-F1
#
_cell.length_a   1.000
_cell.length_b   1.000
_cell.length_c   1.000
_cell.angle_alpha   90.00
_cell.angle_beta   90.00
_cell.angle_gamma   90.00
#
_symmetry.space_group_name_H-M   'P 1'
#
loop_
_entity.id
_entity.type
_entity.pdbx_description
1 polymer ?
#
loop_
_entity_poly.entity_id
_entity_poly.type
_entity_poly.pdbx_seq_one_letter_code
_entity_poly.pdbx_strand_id
1 'polypeptide(L)'
;MAKLVLAGEAAVGRAVAAPTGRAGCLKYARAELLADYLQANLPAFRVHKVVQHPDRWEVRTADPAVGAQHFVGKERTRLSWVLLSCVSIWQWLRDVCEMNGWEHKWSPIIWRELLDRGGKGLLLGGLNEFLEYAQHYYGITSRMLTEEMLDIAEENLQAHVESEKEQEEIRSLINPLQIWITSASAPICYQLIPLLASGDVFGTTTEISIHLLDAVQFKECLSDIVMEVEDMAFPLLRSISGHTEVDKAFLQADVIIVLDDILLKRDTLTLENCIRTVGEICQVYAPLIEKNAKSGVRIISTGKTFVNLKAMMIITYGPSIKPENVIAVATSWESAAKAMLARKLNMNTAGVKDVIVWGNVTGCTYIDLSHAKLYRCDSAIWGPANFSRPLLNLIYDRYVQDRFVLKLK
;
A
#
# COMPACT_ATOMS: atom_id res chain seq x y z
N MET A 1 -27.01 -28.66 -10.10
CA MET A 1 -27.01 -27.24 -10.51
C MET A 1 -25.59 -26.83 -10.86
N ALA A 2 -25.41 -26.01 -11.90
CA ALA A 2 -24.13 -25.79 -12.57
C ALA A 2 -23.79 -24.30 -12.65
N LYS A 3 -22.53 -23.98 -12.38
CA LYS A 3 -21.94 -22.65 -12.61
C LYS A 3 -21.03 -22.74 -13.84
N LEU A 4 -21.23 -21.87 -14.83
CA LEU A 4 -20.42 -21.79 -16.05
C LEU A 4 -19.40 -20.65 -15.93
N VAL A 5 -18.14 -20.88 -16.29
CA VAL A 5 -17.11 -19.82 -16.29
C VAL A 5 -16.53 -19.63 -17.70
N LEU A 6 -16.37 -18.37 -18.14
CA LEU A 6 -15.87 -17.95 -19.48
C LEU A 6 -14.67 -16.99 -19.36
N ALA A 7 -13.58 -17.18 -20.13
CA ALA A 7 -12.38 -16.29 -20.15
C ALA A 7 -11.75 -16.00 -21.55
N GLY A 8 -11.22 -14.78 -21.83
CA GLY A 8 -10.58 -14.34 -23.12
C GLY A 8 -9.68 -13.06 -23.12
N GLU A 9 -8.96 -12.75 -24.23
CA GLU A 9 -7.88 -11.73 -24.48
C GLU A 9 -8.28 -10.49 -25.36
N ALA A 10 -7.35 -9.65 -25.86
CA ALA A 10 -7.48 -8.95 -27.16
C ALA A 10 -6.08 -8.47 -27.65
N ALA A 11 -5.89 -8.30 -28.97
CA ALA A 11 -4.63 -7.79 -29.54
C ALA A 11 -4.87 -6.94 -30.79
N VAL A 12 -4.08 -5.86 -30.92
CA VAL A 12 -4.06 -4.89 -32.03
C VAL A 12 -2.97 -5.27 -33.04
N GLY A 13 -3.33 -5.37 -34.34
CA GLY A 13 -2.40 -5.15 -35.46
C GLY A 13 -1.73 -6.36 -36.14
N ARG A 14 -2.22 -6.67 -37.36
CA ARG A 14 -1.62 -7.35 -38.53
C ARG A 14 -0.43 -8.31 -38.32
N ALA A 15 -0.71 -9.62 -38.26
CA ALA A 15 -0.05 -10.67 -39.05
C ALA A 15 -0.78 -12.02 -38.85
N VAL A 16 -0.70 -12.88 -39.86
CA VAL A 16 -1.41 -14.14 -40.03
C VAL A 16 -1.20 -15.14 -38.87
N ALA A 17 -2.24 -15.40 -38.06
CA ALA A 17 -2.46 -16.65 -37.31
C ALA A 17 -3.84 -16.64 -36.61
N ALA A 18 -4.42 -17.82 -36.42
CA ALA A 18 -5.80 -18.15 -36.08
C ALA A 18 -6.41 -17.49 -34.81
N PRO A 19 -7.77 -17.39 -34.70
CA PRO A 19 -8.43 -16.55 -33.71
C PRO A 19 -8.52 -17.23 -32.33
N THR A 20 -7.76 -16.70 -31.37
CA THR A 20 -7.86 -16.91 -29.92
C THR A 20 -8.88 -15.94 -29.30
N GLY A 21 -9.55 -16.36 -28.23
CA GLY A 21 -10.67 -15.66 -27.60
C GLY A 21 -10.35 -14.26 -27.10
N ARG A 22 -11.34 -13.39 -27.18
CA ARG A 22 -11.29 -11.95 -26.91
C ARG A 22 -12.63 -11.39 -26.41
N ALA A 23 -12.65 -10.25 -25.73
CA ALA A 23 -13.90 -9.48 -25.56
C ALA A 23 -14.48 -9.09 -26.94
N GLY A 24 -13.60 -8.77 -27.89
CA GLY A 24 -13.88 -8.63 -29.32
C GLY A 24 -13.83 -9.94 -30.12
N CYS A 25 -13.98 -11.12 -29.49
CA CYS A 25 -13.91 -12.39 -30.20
C CYS A 25 -15.30 -12.92 -30.40
N LEU A 26 -15.61 -13.11 -31.67
CA LEU A 26 -16.76 -13.84 -32.17
C LEU A 26 -17.08 -15.07 -31.29
N LYS A 27 -16.07 -15.87 -30.96
CA LYS A 27 -16.27 -17.11 -30.20
C LYS A 27 -16.64 -16.87 -28.73
N TYR A 28 -16.11 -15.82 -28.12
CA TYR A 28 -16.43 -15.44 -26.75
C TYR A 28 -17.82 -14.82 -26.67
N ALA A 29 -18.12 -13.84 -27.54
CA ALA A 29 -19.43 -13.22 -27.63
C ALA A 29 -20.56 -14.24 -27.85
N ARG A 30 -20.34 -15.24 -28.72
CA ARG A 30 -21.30 -16.33 -28.92
C ARG A 30 -21.43 -17.28 -27.73
N ALA A 31 -20.34 -17.56 -27.02
CA ALA A 31 -20.40 -18.35 -25.79
C ALA A 31 -21.17 -17.57 -24.69
N GLU A 32 -20.93 -16.27 -24.61
CA GLU A 32 -21.55 -15.36 -23.65
C GLU A 32 -23.04 -15.23 -23.88
N LEU A 33 -23.48 -14.94 -25.12
CA LEU A 33 -24.90 -14.79 -25.42
C LEU A 33 -25.67 -16.10 -25.21
N LEU A 34 -25.09 -17.23 -25.60
CA LEU A 34 -25.69 -18.53 -25.30
C LEU A 34 -25.76 -18.78 -23.79
N ALA A 35 -24.71 -18.40 -23.04
CA ALA A 35 -24.70 -18.52 -21.59
C ALA A 35 -25.76 -17.63 -20.92
N ASP A 36 -25.94 -16.39 -21.40
CA ASP A 36 -26.97 -15.47 -20.93
C ASP A 36 -28.38 -15.96 -21.26
N TYR A 37 -28.58 -16.49 -22.47
CA TYR A 37 -29.84 -17.14 -22.86
C TYR A 37 -30.15 -18.34 -21.94
N LEU A 38 -29.15 -19.18 -21.67
CA LEU A 38 -29.30 -20.31 -20.75
C LEU A 38 -29.62 -19.84 -19.33
N GLN A 39 -28.97 -18.78 -18.84
CA GLN A 39 -29.24 -18.21 -17.52
C GLN A 39 -30.64 -17.60 -17.41
N ALA A 40 -31.12 -16.93 -18.46
CA ALA A 40 -32.46 -16.35 -18.48
C ALA A 40 -33.57 -17.40 -18.54
N ASN A 41 -33.34 -18.51 -19.25
CA ASN A 41 -34.36 -19.53 -19.51
C ASN A 41 -34.27 -20.76 -18.59
N LEU A 42 -33.19 -20.90 -17.81
CA LEU A 42 -33.01 -22.01 -16.87
C LEU A 42 -32.88 -21.49 -15.44
N PRO A 43 -33.86 -21.74 -14.55
CA PRO A 43 -33.94 -21.10 -13.23
C PRO A 43 -32.80 -21.46 -12.25
N ALA A 44 -31.99 -22.48 -12.55
CA ALA A 44 -30.88 -22.96 -11.73
C ALA A 44 -29.50 -22.89 -12.42
N PHE A 45 -29.42 -22.20 -13.56
CA PHE A 45 -28.18 -22.01 -14.32
C PHE A 45 -27.58 -20.65 -13.96
N ARG A 46 -26.30 -20.61 -13.57
CA ARG A 46 -25.59 -19.35 -13.27
C ARG A 46 -24.31 -19.25 -14.07
N VAL A 47 -24.07 -18.07 -14.64
CA VAL A 47 -22.87 -17.76 -15.42
C VAL A 47 -21.98 -16.82 -14.62
N HIS A 48 -20.68 -17.08 -14.67
CA HIS A 48 -19.64 -16.22 -14.12
C HIS A 48 -18.67 -15.84 -15.24
N LYS A 49 -18.68 -14.57 -15.63
CA LYS A 49 -17.86 -14.07 -16.74
C LYS A 49 -16.55 -13.50 -16.18
N VAL A 50 -15.42 -13.90 -16.74
CA VAL A 50 -14.10 -13.34 -16.43
C VAL A 50 -13.59 -12.67 -17.69
N VAL A 51 -13.52 -11.34 -17.69
CA VAL A 51 -13.08 -10.52 -18.83
C VAL A 51 -11.95 -9.62 -18.38
N GLN A 52 -10.89 -9.47 -19.18
CA GLN A 52 -9.71 -8.68 -18.82
C GLN A 52 -9.16 -7.91 -20.04
N HIS A 53 -8.84 -6.63 -19.85
CA HIS A 53 -8.40 -5.70 -20.90
C HIS A 53 -6.99 -6.03 -21.43
N PRO A 54 -6.70 -5.94 -22.74
CA PRO A 54 -5.40 -6.24 -23.37
C PRO A 54 -4.21 -5.57 -22.71
N ASP A 55 -4.35 -4.29 -22.40
CA ASP A 55 -3.27 -3.45 -21.88
C ASP A 55 -2.87 -3.81 -20.44
N ARG A 56 -3.69 -4.61 -19.74
CA ARG A 56 -3.37 -5.18 -18.42
C ARG A 56 -2.63 -6.52 -18.52
N TRP A 57 -2.37 -7.04 -19.72
CA TRP A 57 -1.61 -8.26 -19.98
C TRP A 57 -0.23 -7.93 -20.57
N GLU A 58 0.82 -7.94 -19.75
CA GLU A 58 2.17 -7.60 -20.22
C GLU A 58 2.84 -8.72 -21.05
N VAL A 59 3.54 -8.31 -22.12
CA VAL A 59 4.36 -9.14 -23.00
C VAL A 59 5.81 -9.13 -22.50
N ARG A 60 6.42 -10.30 -22.21
CA ARG A 60 7.88 -10.42 -22.21
C ARG A 60 8.39 -11.63 -22.99
N THR A 61 9.43 -11.34 -23.75
CA THR A 61 10.34 -12.23 -24.46
C THR A 61 11.07 -13.16 -23.50
N ALA A 62 11.25 -14.41 -23.94
CA ALA A 62 11.73 -15.56 -23.18
C ALA A 62 13.13 -15.40 -22.56
N ASP A 63 13.29 -15.91 -21.33
CA ASP A 63 14.52 -16.59 -20.91
C ASP A 63 14.16 -17.68 -19.85
N PRO A 64 14.89 -18.83 -19.77
CA PRO A 64 14.45 -20.00 -19.05
C PRO A 64 15.21 -20.20 -17.72
N ALA A 65 14.55 -20.05 -16.56
CA ALA A 65 14.95 -20.72 -15.33
C ALA A 65 13.91 -20.56 -14.19
N VAL A 66 13.78 -21.63 -13.40
CA VAL A 66 13.17 -21.71 -12.04
C VAL A 66 11.64 -21.67 -12.01
N GLY A 67 10.88 -22.56 -11.38
CA GLY A 67 11.11 -23.64 -10.42
C GLY A 67 9.83 -23.77 -9.58
N ALA A 68 9.24 -24.97 -9.52
CA ALA A 68 7.92 -25.24 -8.95
C ALA A 68 7.80 -24.99 -7.43
N GLN A 69 6.62 -24.60 -6.94
CA GLN A 69 6.17 -24.88 -5.56
C GLN A 69 4.63 -24.92 -5.42
N HIS A 70 4.15 -25.92 -4.69
CA HIS A 70 2.75 -26.28 -4.39
C HIS A 70 2.07 -25.39 -3.35
N PHE A 71 0.74 -25.26 -3.36
CA PHE A 71 -0.07 -25.13 -2.13
C PHE A 71 -1.50 -25.71 -2.22
N VAL A 72 -1.91 -26.31 -1.09
CA VAL A 72 -3.23 -26.87 -0.76
C VAL A 72 -3.79 -26.08 0.43
N GLY A 73 -5.09 -25.71 0.42
CA GLY A 73 -5.84 -25.50 1.68
C GLY A 73 -6.83 -24.32 1.79
N LYS A 74 -8.14 -24.66 1.69
CA LYS A 74 -9.35 -24.23 2.45
C LYS A 74 -9.67 -22.76 2.82
N GLU A 75 -10.90 -22.42 2.39
CA GLU A 75 -12.00 -21.68 3.06
C GLU A 75 -12.01 -20.14 3.21
N ARG A 76 -13.03 -19.55 2.54
CA ARG A 76 -13.85 -18.38 2.89
C ARG A 76 -13.14 -17.05 3.22
N THR A 77 -12.94 -16.23 2.20
CA THR A 77 -13.46 -14.84 2.07
C THR A 77 -13.12 -14.29 0.70
N ARG A 78 -13.95 -13.39 0.15
CA ARG A 78 -13.55 -12.50 -0.96
C ARG A 78 -12.19 -11.90 -0.59
N LEU A 79 -11.20 -11.97 -1.46
CA LEU A 79 -10.13 -10.98 -1.56
C LEU A 79 -9.43 -11.14 -2.92
N SER A 80 -9.48 -10.02 -3.64
CA SER A 80 -8.64 -9.67 -4.76
C SER A 80 -7.18 -9.48 -4.31
N TRP A 81 -6.30 -9.48 -5.32
CA TRP A 81 -4.88 -9.09 -5.34
C TRP A 81 -3.84 -10.22 -5.30
N VAL A 82 -3.15 -10.39 -6.44
CA VAL A 82 -1.74 -10.78 -6.49
C VAL A 82 -1.05 -9.75 -7.38
N LEU A 83 -0.11 -9.02 -6.81
CA LEU A 83 0.87 -8.18 -7.48
C LEU A 83 2.15 -9.00 -7.62
N LEU A 84 2.51 -9.39 -8.84
CA LEU A 84 3.86 -9.30 -9.43
C LEU A 84 3.99 -10.22 -10.66
N SER A 85 4.57 -9.62 -11.71
CA SER A 85 5.24 -10.22 -12.88
C SER A 85 4.41 -11.07 -13.86
N CYS A 86 3.97 -10.40 -14.93
CA CYS A 86 4.29 -10.70 -16.34
C CYS A 86 4.28 -12.19 -16.78
N VAL A 87 3.22 -12.66 -17.47
CA VAL A 87 3.21 -13.49 -18.73
C VAL A 87 1.76 -13.53 -19.26
N SER A 88 1.62 -13.58 -20.60
CA SER A 88 0.39 -13.63 -21.42
C SER A 88 -0.61 -14.76 -21.12
N ILE A 89 -1.82 -14.67 -21.71
CA ILE A 89 -2.99 -15.57 -21.50
C ILE A 89 -2.69 -17.07 -21.58
N TRP A 90 -1.64 -17.45 -22.32
CA TRP A 90 -1.17 -18.81 -22.47
C TRP A 90 -0.60 -19.39 -21.18
N GLN A 91 -0.01 -18.56 -20.31
CA GLN A 91 0.46 -18.96 -19.00
C GLN A 91 -0.71 -19.16 -18.06
N TRP A 92 -1.61 -18.19 -17.94
CA TRP A 92 -2.84 -18.35 -17.13
C TRP A 92 -3.68 -19.55 -17.56
N LEU A 93 -3.88 -19.75 -18.87
CA LEU A 93 -4.60 -20.91 -19.41
C LEU A 93 -3.87 -22.22 -19.07
N ARG A 94 -2.54 -22.25 -19.20
CA ARG A 94 -1.73 -23.42 -18.80
C ARG A 94 -1.81 -23.67 -17.29
N ASP A 95 -1.69 -22.64 -16.47
CA ASP A 95 -1.73 -22.75 -15.02
C ASP A 95 -3.11 -23.25 -14.57
N VAL A 96 -4.21 -22.70 -15.12
CA VAL A 96 -5.57 -23.18 -14.86
C VAL A 96 -5.76 -24.63 -15.32
N CYS A 97 -5.22 -24.98 -16.49
CA CYS A 97 -5.25 -26.34 -17.01
C CYS A 97 -4.43 -27.31 -16.13
N GLU A 98 -3.22 -26.94 -15.74
CA GLU A 98 -2.33 -27.74 -14.88
C GLU A 98 -2.92 -27.91 -13.48
N MET A 99 -3.45 -26.84 -12.87
CA MET A 99 -4.10 -26.89 -11.56
C MET A 99 -5.30 -27.82 -11.53
N ASN A 100 -6.05 -27.92 -12.63
CA ASN A 100 -7.24 -28.76 -12.71
C ASN A 100 -7.01 -30.13 -13.39
N GLY A 101 -5.80 -30.36 -13.93
CA GLY A 101 -5.47 -31.54 -14.73
C GLY A 101 -6.24 -31.62 -16.05
N TRP A 102 -6.47 -30.46 -16.69
CA TRP A 102 -7.18 -30.33 -17.95
C TRP A 102 -6.19 -30.14 -19.12
N GLU A 103 -6.58 -30.61 -20.29
CA GLU A 103 -5.85 -30.35 -21.53
C GLU A 103 -6.69 -29.41 -22.41
N HIS A 104 -6.41 -28.11 -22.35
CA HIS A 104 -7.04 -27.12 -23.22
C HIS A 104 -6.02 -26.09 -23.70
N LYS A 105 -6.10 -25.74 -24.98
CA LYS A 105 -5.09 -24.92 -25.66
C LYS A 105 -5.63 -23.61 -26.23
N TRP A 106 -6.94 -23.40 -26.20
CA TRP A 106 -7.56 -22.26 -26.89
C TRP A 106 -8.53 -21.52 -25.97
N SER A 107 -8.89 -20.30 -26.34
CA SER A 107 -9.94 -19.52 -25.68
C SER A 107 -11.13 -19.38 -26.64
N PRO A 108 -12.39 -19.31 -26.14
CA PRO A 108 -12.82 -19.32 -24.75
C PRO A 108 -12.63 -20.69 -24.09
N ILE A 109 -12.11 -20.72 -22.87
CA ILE A 109 -12.17 -21.92 -22.02
C ILE A 109 -13.49 -21.88 -21.26
N ILE A 110 -14.21 -22.99 -21.31
CA ILE A 110 -15.53 -23.12 -20.70
C ILE A 110 -15.52 -24.35 -19.81
N TRP A 111 -15.89 -24.18 -18.55
CA TRP A 111 -16.02 -25.30 -17.61
C TRP A 111 -17.25 -25.13 -16.72
N ARG A 112 -17.68 -26.25 -16.17
CA ARG A 112 -18.82 -26.35 -15.26
C ARG A 112 -18.33 -26.66 -13.85
N GLU A 113 -18.84 -25.92 -12.87
CA GLU A 113 -18.66 -26.19 -11.44
C GLU A 113 -20.00 -26.61 -10.81
N LEU A 114 -19.95 -27.52 -9.82
CA LEU A 114 -21.11 -27.85 -8.98
C LEU A 114 -21.29 -26.75 -7.92
N LEU A 115 -22.52 -26.22 -7.80
CA LEU A 115 -22.83 -25.16 -6.83
C LEU A 115 -22.76 -25.64 -5.36
N ASP A 116 -22.55 -24.66 -4.48
CA ASP A 116 -22.55 -24.68 -3.00
C ASP A 116 -21.37 -25.33 -2.26
N ARG A 117 -20.48 -26.07 -2.93
CA ARG A 117 -19.34 -26.74 -2.25
C ARG A 117 -17.96 -26.53 -2.88
N GLY A 118 -17.85 -25.80 -3.99
CA GLY A 118 -16.57 -25.65 -4.70
C GLY A 118 -16.04 -27.01 -5.18
N GLY A 119 -16.80 -27.68 -6.04
CA GLY A 119 -16.38 -28.96 -6.64
C GLY A 119 -15.30 -28.76 -7.71
N LYS A 120 -14.48 -29.79 -7.95
CA LYS A 120 -13.53 -29.83 -9.07
C LYS A 120 -14.27 -29.48 -10.36
N GLY A 121 -13.83 -28.44 -11.06
CA GLY A 121 -14.45 -28.04 -12.32
C GLY A 121 -14.38 -29.19 -13.33
N LEU A 122 -15.44 -29.33 -14.13
CA LEU A 122 -15.46 -30.22 -15.28
C LEU A 122 -15.25 -29.35 -16.52
N LEU A 123 -14.10 -29.52 -17.18
CA LEU A 123 -13.83 -28.86 -18.46
C LEU A 123 -14.91 -29.28 -19.46
N LEU A 124 -15.60 -28.30 -20.04
CA LEU A 124 -16.49 -28.50 -21.18
C LEU A 124 -15.73 -28.34 -22.49
N GLY A 125 -14.71 -27.48 -22.52
CA GLY A 125 -13.84 -27.26 -23.67
C GLY A 125 -13.96 -25.85 -24.21
N GLY A 126 -13.94 -25.72 -25.54
CA GLY A 126 -14.08 -24.45 -26.24
C GLY A 126 -15.54 -24.09 -26.54
N LEU A 127 -15.74 -23.10 -27.40
CA LEU A 127 -17.08 -22.70 -27.85
C LEU A 127 -17.84 -23.86 -28.53
N ASN A 128 -17.17 -24.63 -29.39
CA ASN A 128 -17.84 -25.67 -30.18
C ASN A 128 -18.35 -26.79 -29.27
N GLU A 129 -17.52 -27.21 -28.32
CA GLU A 129 -17.85 -28.22 -27.33
C GLU A 129 -18.95 -27.74 -26.38
N PHE A 130 -18.98 -26.44 -26.06
CA PHE A 130 -20.07 -25.84 -25.30
C PHE A 130 -21.39 -25.76 -26.09
N LEU A 131 -21.34 -25.47 -27.39
CA LEU A 131 -22.51 -25.49 -28.27
C LEU A 131 -23.10 -26.90 -28.38
N GLU A 132 -22.25 -27.90 -28.56
CA GLU A 132 -22.65 -29.32 -28.57
C GLU A 132 -23.25 -29.72 -27.22
N TYR A 133 -22.62 -29.32 -26.11
CA TYR A 133 -23.14 -29.56 -24.77
C TYR A 133 -24.53 -28.93 -24.58
N ALA A 134 -24.71 -27.68 -25.00
CA ALA A 134 -25.98 -26.97 -24.90
C ALA A 134 -27.07 -27.62 -25.77
N GLN A 135 -26.72 -28.06 -26.97
CA GLN A 135 -27.63 -28.77 -27.86
C GLN A 135 -28.04 -30.14 -27.32
N HIS A 136 -27.08 -30.95 -26.87
CA HIS A 136 -27.36 -32.31 -26.38
C HIS A 136 -28.07 -32.33 -25.03
N TYR A 137 -27.71 -31.42 -24.12
CA TYR A 137 -28.23 -31.45 -22.75
C TYR A 137 -29.49 -30.59 -22.56
N TYR A 138 -29.58 -29.46 -23.27
CA TYR A 138 -30.70 -28.52 -23.14
C TYR A 138 -31.56 -28.39 -24.42
N GLY A 139 -31.19 -29.05 -25.53
CA GLY A 139 -31.95 -28.98 -26.78
C GLY A 139 -31.84 -27.66 -27.53
N ILE A 140 -30.88 -26.80 -27.16
CA ILE A 140 -30.76 -25.44 -27.69
C ILE A 140 -29.74 -25.40 -28.82
N THR A 141 -30.15 -24.94 -30.00
CA THR A 141 -29.27 -24.73 -31.17
C THR A 141 -29.09 -23.23 -31.41
N SER A 142 -27.88 -22.71 -31.20
CA SER A 142 -27.54 -21.32 -31.52
C SER A 142 -27.32 -21.16 -33.03
N ARG A 143 -28.31 -20.56 -33.71
CA ARG A 143 -28.25 -20.16 -35.13
C ARG A 143 -27.75 -18.71 -35.30
N MET A 144 -26.68 -18.32 -34.60
CA MET A 144 -26.15 -16.97 -34.77
C MET A 144 -25.38 -16.82 -36.08
N LEU A 145 -25.62 -15.71 -36.79
CA LEU A 145 -24.89 -15.33 -37.99
C LEU A 145 -23.57 -14.66 -37.60
N THR A 146 -22.55 -14.83 -38.44
CA THR A 146 -21.19 -14.28 -38.21
C THR A 146 -21.18 -12.76 -38.05
N GLU A 147 -22.14 -12.06 -38.66
CA GLU A 147 -22.28 -10.60 -38.64
C GLU A 147 -22.82 -10.08 -37.29
N GLU A 148 -23.91 -10.68 -36.79
CA GLU A 148 -24.47 -10.38 -35.45
C GLU A 148 -23.43 -10.60 -34.34
N MET A 149 -22.55 -11.59 -34.51
CA MET A 149 -21.49 -11.88 -33.55
C MET A 149 -20.36 -10.83 -33.57
N LEU A 150 -20.14 -10.13 -34.69
CA LEU A 150 -19.18 -9.02 -34.75
C LEU A 150 -19.73 -7.80 -34.01
N ASP A 151 -21.02 -7.51 -34.19
CA ASP A 151 -21.68 -6.37 -33.56
C ASP A 151 -21.67 -6.49 -32.03
N ILE A 152 -21.99 -7.67 -31.49
CA ILE A 152 -21.95 -7.92 -30.03
C ILE A 152 -20.52 -7.83 -29.47
N ALA A 153 -19.54 -8.31 -30.23
CA ALA A 153 -18.14 -8.26 -29.81
C ALA A 153 -17.63 -6.81 -29.73
N GLU A 154 -18.09 -5.96 -30.65
CA GLU A 154 -17.80 -4.53 -30.65
C GLU A 154 -18.54 -3.81 -29.50
N GLU A 155 -19.82 -4.12 -29.28
CA GLU A 155 -20.62 -3.56 -28.17
C GLU A 155 -20.02 -3.90 -26.80
N ASN A 156 -19.63 -5.15 -26.59
CA ASN A 156 -18.98 -5.60 -25.35
C ASN A 156 -17.66 -4.88 -25.08
N LEU A 157 -16.85 -4.67 -26.14
CA LEU A 157 -15.60 -3.93 -26.02
C LEU A 157 -15.86 -2.48 -25.62
N GLN A 158 -16.83 -1.83 -26.26
CA GLN A 158 -17.21 -0.45 -25.95
C GLN A 158 -17.72 -0.30 -24.51
N ALA A 159 -18.62 -1.19 -24.07
CA ALA A 159 -19.15 -1.17 -22.70
C ALA A 159 -18.05 -1.37 -21.63
N HIS A 160 -17.06 -2.22 -21.92
CA HIS A 160 -15.91 -2.39 -21.03
C HIS A 160 -15.02 -1.14 -20.95
N VAL A 161 -14.73 -0.52 -22.10
CA VAL A 161 -13.95 0.73 -22.16
C VAL A 161 -14.67 1.84 -21.38
N GLU A 162 -15.98 1.96 -21.55
CA GLU A 162 -16.79 2.94 -20.84
C GLU A 162 -16.78 2.69 -19.32
N SER A 163 -16.95 1.45 -18.89
CA SER A 163 -16.90 1.06 -17.47
C SER A 163 -15.53 1.34 -16.82
N GLU A 164 -14.42 1.08 -17.53
CA GLU A 164 -13.09 1.41 -17.02
C GLU A 164 -12.88 2.91 -16.92
N LYS A 165 -13.37 3.67 -17.90
CA LYS A 165 -13.30 5.13 -17.89
C LYS A 165 -14.11 5.70 -16.72
N GLU A 166 -15.33 5.22 -16.48
CA GLU A 166 -16.14 5.60 -15.32
C GLU A 166 -15.44 5.28 -14.00
N GLN A 167 -14.83 4.09 -13.89
CA GLN A 167 -14.06 3.72 -12.70
C GLN A 167 -12.85 4.63 -12.47
N GLU A 168 -12.14 4.99 -13.53
CA GLU A 168 -11.00 5.91 -13.45
C GLU A 168 -11.46 7.33 -13.10
N GLU A 169 -12.59 7.79 -13.64
CA GLU A 169 -13.23 9.05 -13.27
C GLU A 169 -13.61 9.05 -11.79
N ILE A 170 -14.26 7.99 -11.28
CA ILE A 170 -14.60 7.85 -9.85
C ILE A 170 -13.34 7.86 -8.99
N ARG A 171 -12.28 7.14 -9.39
CA ARG A 171 -10.99 7.15 -8.68
C ARG A 171 -10.35 8.53 -8.65
N SER A 172 -10.44 9.28 -9.75
CA SER A 172 -9.89 10.63 -9.84
C SER A 172 -10.61 11.63 -8.94
N LEU A 173 -11.88 11.38 -8.60
CA LEU A 173 -12.63 12.19 -7.64
C LEU A 173 -12.18 11.97 -6.19
N ILE A 174 -11.51 10.85 -5.91
CA ILE A 174 -10.99 10.51 -4.58
C ILE A 174 -9.55 11.01 -4.50
N ASN A 175 -9.31 12.01 -3.65
CA ASN A 175 -7.98 12.59 -3.44
C ASN A 175 -7.50 12.28 -2.02
N PRO A 176 -6.99 11.06 -1.77
CA PRO A 176 -6.49 10.70 -0.46
C PRO A 176 -5.20 11.45 -0.17
N LEU A 177 -4.93 11.67 1.11
CA LEU A 177 -3.69 12.30 1.57
C LEU A 177 -2.51 11.35 1.32
N GLN A 178 -1.53 11.81 0.56
CA GLN A 178 -0.38 11.02 0.13
C GLN A 178 0.75 11.11 1.16
N ILE A 179 1.02 10.00 1.85
CA ILE A 179 2.04 9.91 2.90
C ILE A 179 3.19 9.04 2.42
N TRP A 180 4.40 9.60 2.44
CA TRP A 180 5.63 8.87 2.12
C TRP A 180 6.44 8.60 3.39
N ILE A 181 6.92 7.37 3.55
CA ILE A 181 7.78 6.95 4.66
C ILE A 181 9.07 6.37 4.08
N THR A 182 10.21 7.00 4.37
CA THR A 182 11.53 6.47 3.97
C THR A 182 12.08 5.51 5.01
N SER A 183 13.05 4.66 4.64
CA SER A 183 13.59 3.60 5.50
C SER A 183 12.47 2.78 6.17
N ALA A 184 11.45 2.41 5.38
CA ALA A 184 10.22 1.80 5.88
C ALA A 184 10.40 0.39 6.49
N SER A 185 11.53 -0.28 6.24
CA SER A 185 11.92 -1.52 6.95
C SER A 185 12.31 -1.28 8.41
N ALA A 186 12.47 -0.02 8.83
CA ALA A 186 12.78 0.30 10.22
C ALA A 186 11.67 -0.22 11.16
N PRO A 187 12.01 -0.85 12.30
CA PRO A 187 11.02 -1.43 13.21
C PRO A 187 9.94 -0.45 13.71
N ILE A 188 10.24 0.85 13.74
CA ILE A 188 9.28 1.88 14.14
C ILE A 188 8.15 2.06 13.13
N CYS A 189 8.38 1.74 11.85
CA CYS A 189 7.40 1.86 10.78
C CYS A 189 6.19 0.93 11.03
N TYR A 190 6.44 -0.30 11.48
CA TYR A 190 5.40 -1.27 11.86
C TYR A 190 4.43 -0.74 12.92
N GLN A 191 4.93 0.10 13.85
CA GLN A 191 4.09 0.71 14.88
C GLN A 191 3.42 1.99 14.40
N LEU A 192 4.06 2.70 13.47
CA LEU A 192 3.60 3.97 12.94
C LEU A 192 2.42 3.81 11.98
N ILE A 193 2.46 2.83 11.08
CA ILE A 193 1.42 2.64 10.05
C ILE A 193 0.01 2.48 10.65
N PRO A 194 -0.20 1.60 11.65
CA PRO A 194 -1.51 1.47 12.30
C PRO A 194 -2.00 2.78 12.95
N LEU A 195 -1.10 3.57 13.53
CA LEU A 195 -1.45 4.85 14.16
C LEU A 195 -1.82 5.92 13.13
N LEU A 196 -1.20 5.91 11.95
CA LEU A 196 -1.59 6.79 10.85
C LEU A 196 -2.94 6.38 10.27
N ALA A 197 -3.17 5.07 10.12
CA ALA A 197 -4.37 4.51 9.53
C ALA A 197 -5.60 4.47 10.47
N SER A 198 -5.41 4.63 11.79
CA SER A 198 -6.52 4.64 12.76
C SER A 198 -7.43 5.87 12.66
N GLY A 199 -6.95 6.96 12.07
CA GLY A 199 -7.67 8.25 12.00
C GLY A 199 -7.41 9.19 13.17
N ASP A 200 -6.60 8.79 14.15
CA ASP A 200 -6.27 9.64 15.30
C ASP A 200 -5.36 10.83 14.91
N VAL A 201 -4.57 10.66 13.84
CA VAL A 201 -3.58 11.66 13.40
C VAL A 201 -4.18 12.69 12.45
N PHE A 202 -4.89 12.25 11.40
CA PHE A 202 -5.42 13.11 10.34
C PHE A 202 -6.94 13.33 10.44
N GLY A 203 -7.59 12.78 11.46
CA GLY A 203 -9.03 12.82 11.66
C GLY A 203 -9.75 11.60 11.08
N THR A 204 -10.97 11.37 11.56
CA THR A 204 -11.78 10.18 11.24
C THR A 204 -12.41 10.19 9.85
N THR A 205 -12.19 11.25 9.06
CA THR A 205 -12.78 11.44 7.74
C THR A 205 -11.76 11.51 6.62
N THR A 206 -10.47 11.62 6.96
CA THR A 206 -9.42 11.83 5.98
C THR A 206 -8.91 10.48 5.50
N GLU A 207 -9.16 10.19 4.23
CA GLU A 207 -8.61 9.00 3.58
C GLU A 207 -7.13 9.20 3.27
N ILE A 208 -6.33 8.14 3.44
CA ILE A 208 -4.88 8.18 3.30
C ILE A 208 -4.38 7.10 2.34
N SER A 209 -3.29 7.42 1.66
CA SER A 209 -2.51 6.49 0.85
C SER A 209 -1.07 6.51 1.34
N ILE A 210 -0.52 5.34 1.65
CA ILE A 210 0.82 5.20 2.25
C ILE A 210 1.79 4.62 1.22
N HIS A 211 2.92 5.29 1.04
CA HIS A 211 4.02 4.87 0.17
C HIS A 211 5.26 4.62 1.02
N LEU A 212 5.72 3.36 1.00
CA LEU A 212 6.90 2.92 1.72
C LEU A 212 8.10 2.93 0.78
N LEU A 213 9.16 3.65 1.13
CA LEU A 213 10.40 3.72 0.36
C LEU A 213 11.54 3.08 1.16
N ASP A 214 12.26 2.15 0.54
CA ASP A 214 13.48 1.58 1.09
C ASP A 214 14.45 1.10 0.01
N ALA A 215 15.66 0.70 0.41
CA ALA A 215 16.64 0.12 -0.48
C ALA A 215 16.16 -1.21 -1.09
N VAL A 216 16.67 -1.53 -2.28
CA VAL A 216 16.31 -2.74 -3.05
C VAL A 216 16.45 -4.04 -2.23
N GLN A 217 17.43 -4.10 -1.33
CA GLN A 217 17.67 -5.25 -0.46
C GLN A 217 16.52 -5.55 0.52
N PHE A 218 15.65 -4.57 0.80
CA PHE A 218 14.50 -4.72 1.69
C PHE A 218 13.18 -4.90 0.93
N LYS A 219 13.23 -5.17 -0.38
CA LYS A 219 12.02 -5.34 -1.21
C LYS A 219 11.06 -6.40 -0.66
N GLU A 220 11.59 -7.53 -0.21
CA GLU A 220 10.79 -8.61 0.40
C GLU A 220 10.11 -8.11 1.68
N CYS A 221 10.86 -7.48 2.58
CA CYS A 221 10.33 -6.90 3.80
C CYS A 221 9.24 -5.83 3.54
N LEU A 222 9.39 -5.01 2.51
CA LEU A 222 8.36 -4.06 2.11
C LEU A 222 7.08 -4.76 1.63
N SER A 223 7.23 -5.85 0.88
CA SER A 223 6.10 -6.67 0.43
C SER A 223 5.36 -7.29 1.62
N ASP A 224 6.10 -7.79 2.61
CA ASP A 224 5.51 -8.35 3.83
C ASP A 224 4.72 -7.29 4.61
N ILE A 225 5.28 -6.10 4.80
CA ILE A 225 4.59 -4.97 5.47
C ILE A 225 3.31 -4.60 4.72
N VAL A 226 3.38 -4.52 3.39
CA VAL A 226 2.22 -4.21 2.55
C VAL A 226 1.11 -5.25 2.77
N MET A 227 1.43 -6.53 2.69
CA MET A 227 0.47 -7.62 2.89
C MET A 227 -0.15 -7.58 4.30
N GLU A 228 0.68 -7.42 5.34
CA GLU A 228 0.18 -7.36 6.72
C GLU A 228 -0.77 -6.17 6.94
N VAL A 229 -0.45 -5.00 6.37
CA VAL A 229 -1.28 -3.80 6.53
C VAL A 229 -2.58 -3.91 5.74
N GLU A 230 -2.56 -4.54 4.56
CA GLU A 230 -3.78 -4.86 3.80
C GLU A 230 -4.70 -5.79 4.60
N ASP A 231 -4.14 -6.80 5.26
CA ASP A 231 -4.88 -7.73 6.13
C ASP A 231 -5.48 -7.05 7.37
N MET A 232 -4.91 -5.92 7.83
CA MET A 232 -5.48 -5.12 8.93
C MET A 232 -6.77 -4.38 8.54
N ALA A 233 -7.09 -4.29 7.24
CA ALA A 233 -8.35 -3.75 6.72
C ALA A 233 -8.77 -2.39 7.31
N PHE A 234 -7.83 -1.45 7.41
CA PHE A 234 -8.11 -0.11 7.94
C PHE A 234 -9.09 0.67 7.04
N PRO A 235 -10.17 1.24 7.60
CA PRO A 235 -11.22 1.88 6.80
C PRO A 235 -10.77 3.16 6.08
N LEU A 236 -9.81 3.89 6.66
CA LEU A 236 -9.28 5.13 6.11
C LEU A 236 -8.09 4.92 5.15
N LEU A 237 -7.53 3.71 5.14
CA LEU A 237 -6.40 3.38 4.25
C LEU A 237 -6.94 2.96 2.90
N ARG A 238 -6.69 3.77 1.86
CA ARG A 238 -7.12 3.46 0.49
C ARG A 238 -6.15 2.57 -0.25
N SER A 239 -4.86 2.78 -0.04
CA SER A 239 -3.82 2.00 -0.69
C SER A 239 -2.53 2.06 0.13
N ILE A 240 -1.77 0.97 0.10
CA ILE A 240 -0.39 0.94 0.57
C ILE A 240 0.50 0.36 -0.53
N SER A 241 1.70 0.90 -0.72
CA SER A 241 2.61 0.45 -1.77
C SER A 241 4.07 0.54 -1.35
N GLY A 242 4.86 -0.46 -1.72
CA GLY A 242 6.31 -0.51 -1.51
C GLY A 242 7.08 -0.06 -2.75
N HIS A 243 8.07 0.81 -2.55
CA HIS A 243 8.91 1.41 -3.59
C HIS A 243 10.38 1.19 -3.26
N THR A 244 11.15 0.78 -4.27
CA THR A 244 12.62 0.68 -4.18
C THR A 244 13.33 1.60 -5.17
N GLU A 245 12.58 2.15 -6.14
CA GLU A 245 13.09 3.07 -7.16
C GLU A 245 13.03 4.51 -6.63
N VAL A 246 14.20 5.13 -6.47
CA VAL A 246 14.30 6.47 -5.90
C VAL A 246 13.79 7.54 -6.87
N ASP A 247 13.89 7.34 -8.19
CA ASP A 247 13.48 8.33 -9.20
C ASP A 247 11.97 8.65 -9.20
N LYS A 248 11.14 7.69 -8.77
CA LYS A 248 9.69 7.83 -8.65
C LYS A 248 9.24 8.18 -7.22
N ALA A 249 10.19 8.39 -6.31
CA ALA A 249 9.88 8.70 -4.92
C ALA A 249 9.16 10.04 -4.77
N PHE A 250 8.34 10.16 -3.73
CA PHE A 250 7.65 11.40 -3.32
C PHE A 250 6.62 11.94 -4.32
N LEU A 251 6.13 11.12 -5.24
CA LEU A 251 5.09 11.52 -6.19
C LEU A 251 3.83 12.00 -5.47
N GLN A 252 3.42 13.24 -5.76
CA GLN A 252 2.27 13.92 -5.19
C GLN A 252 2.21 13.95 -3.66
N ALA A 253 3.36 13.82 -2.98
CA ALA A 253 3.42 13.74 -1.53
C ALA A 253 2.82 14.98 -0.84
N ASP A 254 1.93 14.75 0.13
CA ASP A 254 1.42 15.76 1.07
C ASP A 254 2.25 15.76 2.36
N VAL A 255 2.65 14.57 2.82
CA VAL A 255 3.46 14.38 4.03
C VAL A 255 4.60 13.42 3.74
N ILE A 256 5.80 13.75 4.19
CA ILE A 256 6.99 12.89 4.08
C ILE A 256 7.57 12.68 5.48
N ILE A 257 7.73 11.43 5.89
CA ILE A 257 8.32 11.03 7.17
C ILE A 257 9.67 10.39 6.87
N VAL A 258 10.74 11.06 7.28
CA VAL A 258 12.12 10.64 7.00
C VAL A 258 12.67 9.83 8.16
N LEU A 259 12.56 8.50 8.11
CA LEU A 259 13.01 7.60 9.18
C LEU A 259 14.49 7.20 9.09
N ASP A 260 15.22 7.63 8.04
CA ASP A 260 16.61 7.22 7.82
C ASP A 260 17.50 7.55 9.02
N ASP A 261 18.01 6.53 9.70
CA ASP A 261 18.78 6.70 10.92
C ASP A 261 20.19 6.13 10.72
N ILE A 262 21.20 6.99 10.89
CA ILE A 262 22.61 6.58 10.75
C ILE A 262 23.18 6.35 12.14
N LEU A 263 23.18 5.08 12.54
CA LEU A 263 23.68 4.69 13.85
C LEU A 263 25.22 4.80 13.88
N LEU A 264 25.72 5.69 14.73
CA LEU A 264 27.14 5.77 15.13
C LEU A 264 27.53 4.46 15.82
N LYS A 265 27.99 3.47 15.05
CA LYS A 265 28.62 2.27 15.58
C LYS A 265 30.07 2.61 15.94
N ARG A 266 30.39 2.52 17.24
CA ARG A 266 31.69 2.92 17.81
C ARG A 266 32.89 2.25 17.14
N ASP A 267 32.69 1.10 16.52
CA ASP A 267 33.78 0.29 15.96
C ASP A 267 33.96 0.42 14.44
N THR A 268 33.06 1.12 13.71
CA THR A 268 33.09 1.10 12.22
C THR A 268 32.95 2.45 11.51
N LEU A 269 32.34 3.47 12.12
CA LEU A 269 32.07 4.73 11.42
C LEU A 269 32.55 5.96 12.19
N THR A 270 33.37 6.79 11.54
CA THR A 270 33.75 8.11 12.06
C THR A 270 32.57 9.09 11.94
N LEU A 271 32.53 10.10 12.82
CA LEU A 271 31.49 11.14 12.79
C LEU A 271 31.41 11.84 11.42
N GLU A 272 32.57 12.13 10.82
CA GLU A 272 32.66 12.73 9.48
C GLU A 272 32.00 11.87 8.41
N ASN A 273 32.22 10.55 8.44
CA ASN A 273 31.56 9.63 7.52
C ASN A 273 30.04 9.62 7.73
N CYS A 274 29.55 9.64 8.97
CA CYS A 274 28.12 9.72 9.24
C CYS A 274 27.52 11.01 8.66
N ILE A 275 28.15 12.17 8.89
CA ILE A 275 27.71 13.46 8.35
C ILE A 275 27.69 13.44 6.82
N ARG A 276 28.73 12.88 6.20
CA ARG A 276 28.81 12.73 4.74
C ARG A 276 27.67 11.87 4.20
N THR A 277 27.39 10.72 4.81
CA THR A 277 26.30 9.84 4.38
C THR A 277 24.93 10.52 4.54
N VAL A 278 24.69 11.27 5.62
CA VAL A 278 23.47 12.07 5.76
C VAL A 278 23.34 13.08 4.62
N GLY A 279 24.44 13.76 4.28
CA GLY A 279 24.52 14.70 3.17
C GLY A 279 24.18 14.06 1.83
N GLU A 280 24.79 12.90 1.53
CA GLU A 280 24.55 12.14 0.30
C GLU A 280 23.06 11.75 0.15
N ILE A 281 22.42 11.26 1.23
CA ILE A 281 20.98 10.93 1.21
C ILE A 281 20.13 12.19 0.95
N CYS A 282 20.41 13.29 1.65
CA CYS A 282 19.63 14.52 1.51
C CYS A 282 19.83 15.19 0.13
N GLN A 283 21.00 15.05 -0.49
CA GLN A 283 21.26 15.52 -1.86
C GLN A 283 20.41 14.80 -2.90
N VAL A 284 20.04 13.54 -2.64
CA VAL A 284 19.14 12.78 -3.51
C VAL A 284 17.69 13.14 -3.21
N TYR A 285 17.30 13.17 -1.93
CA TYR A 285 15.90 13.39 -1.56
C TYR A 285 15.40 14.80 -1.87
N ALA A 286 16.15 15.86 -1.57
CA ALA A 286 15.62 17.21 -1.68
C ALA A 286 15.19 17.59 -3.12
N PRO A 287 16.00 17.34 -4.18
CA PRO A 287 15.58 17.63 -5.54
C PRO A 287 14.38 16.78 -6.00
N LEU A 288 14.26 15.54 -5.52
CA LEU A 288 13.12 14.68 -5.82
C LEU A 288 11.85 15.19 -5.16
N ILE A 289 11.94 15.67 -3.92
CA ILE A 289 10.82 16.28 -3.22
C ILE A 289 10.37 17.54 -3.96
N GLU A 290 11.29 18.41 -4.38
CA GLU A 290 10.94 19.60 -5.17
C GLU A 290 10.25 19.26 -6.49
N LYS A 291 10.70 18.20 -7.16
CA LYS A 291 10.17 17.79 -8.45
C LYS A 291 8.81 17.09 -8.35
N ASN A 292 8.65 16.21 -7.37
CA ASN A 292 7.57 15.22 -7.35
C ASN A 292 6.47 15.54 -6.32
N ALA A 293 6.81 16.22 -5.22
CA ALA A 293 5.85 16.49 -4.14
C ALA A 293 4.96 17.70 -4.43
N LYS A 294 3.87 17.85 -3.66
CA LYS A 294 3.00 19.03 -3.73
C LYS A 294 3.69 20.25 -3.13
N SER A 295 3.35 21.44 -3.60
CA SER A 295 3.93 22.71 -3.12
C SER A 295 3.74 22.97 -1.61
N GLY A 296 2.73 22.34 -1.01
CA GLY A 296 2.42 22.41 0.42
C GLY A 296 2.96 21.23 1.25
N VAL A 297 3.86 20.41 0.70
CA VAL A 297 4.37 19.20 1.37
C VAL A 297 4.94 19.51 2.75
N ARG A 298 4.60 18.67 3.74
CA ARG A 298 5.15 18.73 5.11
C ARG A 298 6.15 17.62 5.31
N ILE A 299 7.36 17.96 5.76
CA ILE A 299 8.47 17.03 5.92
C ILE A 299 8.80 16.89 7.39
N ILE A 300 8.78 15.65 7.88
CA ILE A 300 9.05 15.29 9.26
C ILE A 300 10.37 14.52 9.31
N SER A 301 11.44 15.20 9.68
CA SER A 301 12.71 14.55 10.00
C SER A 301 12.63 13.96 11.40
N THR A 302 12.82 12.65 11.50
CA THR A 302 12.80 11.89 12.76
C THR A 302 13.91 10.83 12.76
N GLY A 303 14.17 10.19 13.90
CA GLY A 303 15.28 9.24 14.08
C GLY A 303 16.00 9.45 15.40
N LYS A 304 17.01 8.63 15.69
CA LYS A 304 17.82 8.77 16.91
C LYS A 304 18.98 9.74 16.71
N THR A 305 19.53 9.81 15.51
CA THR A 305 20.71 10.63 15.21
C THR A 305 20.48 11.56 14.01
N PHE A 306 21.24 12.66 13.99
CA PHE A 306 21.34 13.66 12.92
C PHE A 306 20.01 14.25 12.42
N VAL A 307 18.97 14.25 13.25
CA VAL A 307 17.62 14.72 12.89
C VAL A 307 17.62 16.19 12.43
N ASN A 308 18.31 17.07 13.17
CA ASN A 308 18.46 18.48 12.83
C ASN A 308 19.27 18.69 11.55
N LEU A 309 20.33 17.90 11.35
CA LEU A 309 21.18 17.98 10.17
C LEU A 309 20.41 17.57 8.90
N LYS A 310 19.65 16.47 8.96
CA LYS A 310 18.76 16.05 7.87
C LYS A 310 17.78 17.14 7.47
N ALA A 311 17.09 17.72 8.46
CA ALA A 311 16.13 18.80 8.20
C ALA A 311 16.80 20.01 7.55
N MET A 312 17.95 20.44 8.07
CA MET A 312 18.72 21.55 7.49
C MET A 312 19.18 21.24 6.06
N MET A 313 19.69 20.04 5.80
CA MET A 313 20.19 19.64 4.49
C MET A 313 19.08 19.53 3.45
N ILE A 314 17.90 19.01 3.82
CA ILE A 314 16.73 18.98 2.93
C ILE A 314 16.34 20.40 2.51
N ILE A 315 16.31 21.36 3.45
CA ILE A 315 16.02 22.78 3.14
C ILE A 315 17.12 23.38 2.26
N THR A 316 18.38 23.05 2.53
CA THR A 316 19.54 23.62 1.82
C THR A 316 19.63 23.13 0.38
N TYR A 317 19.38 21.83 0.16
CA TYR A 317 19.43 21.22 -1.17
C TYR A 317 18.13 21.38 -1.96
N GLY A 318 17.01 21.71 -1.28
CA GLY A 318 15.70 21.93 -1.89
C GLY A 318 15.19 23.35 -1.66
N PRO A 319 15.70 24.37 -2.38
CA PRO A 319 15.37 25.79 -2.12
C PRO A 319 13.89 26.17 -2.31
N SER A 320 13.13 25.40 -3.09
CA SER A 320 11.68 25.59 -3.29
C SER A 320 10.85 25.04 -2.14
N ILE A 321 11.43 24.17 -1.30
CA ILE A 321 10.77 23.62 -0.11
C ILE A 321 10.72 24.72 0.94
N LYS A 322 9.51 25.07 1.39
CA LYS A 322 9.34 26.09 2.42
C LYS A 322 9.96 25.62 3.74
N PRO A 323 10.88 26.37 4.36
CA PRO A 323 11.53 25.96 5.61
C PRO A 323 10.54 25.69 6.75
N GLU A 324 9.43 26.44 6.80
CA GLU A 324 8.34 26.27 7.78
C GLU A 324 7.61 24.93 7.71
N ASN A 325 7.73 24.23 6.58
CA ASN A 325 7.12 22.90 6.39
C ASN A 325 8.05 21.75 6.80
N VAL A 326 9.31 22.03 7.14
CA VAL A 326 10.30 21.00 7.52
C VAL A 326 10.52 21.05 9.02
N ILE A 327 10.14 19.98 9.71
CA ILE A 327 10.29 19.87 11.17
C ILE A 327 11.29 18.79 11.55
N ALA A 328 12.09 19.05 12.59
CA ALA A 328 12.95 18.07 13.23
C ALA A 328 12.33 17.66 14.57
N VAL A 329 12.04 16.38 14.73
CA VAL A 329 11.30 15.88 15.90
C VAL A 329 12.24 15.59 17.07
N ALA A 330 12.04 16.29 18.18
CA ALA A 330 12.72 16.06 19.46
C ALA A 330 11.80 15.48 20.55
N THR A 331 10.58 15.06 20.18
CA THR A 331 9.51 14.64 21.11
C THR A 331 9.89 13.43 21.97
N SER A 332 10.84 12.60 21.54
CA SER A 332 11.39 11.50 22.35
C SER A 332 12.08 12.01 23.62
N TRP A 333 12.89 13.07 23.51
CA TRP A 333 13.54 13.72 24.64
C TRP A 333 12.54 14.39 25.58
N GLU A 334 11.55 15.08 25.02
CA GLU A 334 10.48 15.70 25.81
C GLU A 334 9.68 14.65 26.59
N SER A 335 9.30 13.56 25.92
CA SER A 335 8.53 12.45 26.53
C SER A 335 9.34 11.76 27.63
N ALA A 336 10.63 11.52 27.39
CA ALA A 336 11.52 10.93 28.39
C ALA A 336 11.70 11.84 29.62
N ALA A 337 11.83 13.15 29.40
CA ALA A 337 11.89 14.15 30.46
C ALA A 337 10.61 14.17 31.30
N LYS A 338 9.43 14.23 30.65
CA LYS A 338 8.12 14.16 31.32
C LYS A 338 7.97 12.87 32.12
N ALA A 339 8.33 11.72 31.54
CA ALA A 339 8.26 10.41 32.20
C ALA A 339 9.18 10.33 33.44
N MET A 340 10.35 10.95 33.39
CA MET A 340 11.27 10.97 34.52
C MET A 340 10.79 11.90 35.65
N LEU A 341 10.26 13.08 35.29
CA LEU A 341 9.66 14.01 36.25
C LEU A 341 8.46 13.39 36.96
N ALA A 342 7.55 12.79 36.18
CA ALA A 342 6.37 12.12 36.70
C ALA A 342 6.73 11.00 37.69
N ARG A 343 7.73 10.16 37.37
CA ARG A 343 8.24 9.13 38.28
C ARG A 343 8.83 9.71 39.56
N LYS A 344 9.61 10.79 39.45
CA LYS A 344 10.25 11.42 40.61
C LYS A 344 9.23 12.06 41.56
N LEU A 345 8.17 12.62 41.00
CA LEU A 345 7.09 13.28 41.73
C LEU A 345 5.94 12.34 42.09
N ASN A 346 6.04 11.05 41.73
CA ASN A 346 5.00 10.05 41.90
C ASN A 346 3.63 10.51 41.39
N MET A 347 3.59 11.05 40.17
CA MET A 347 2.38 11.57 39.54
C MET A 347 2.19 11.03 38.13
N ASN A 348 1.01 11.29 37.54
CA ASN A 348 0.72 10.92 36.16
C ASN A 348 1.49 11.84 35.17
N THR A 349 2.07 11.25 34.12
CA THR A 349 2.79 11.97 33.04
C THR A 349 1.94 13.00 32.33
N ALA A 350 0.63 12.76 32.18
CA ALA A 350 -0.31 13.71 31.59
C ALA A 350 -0.41 15.04 32.37
N GLY A 351 -0.01 15.04 33.64
CA GLY A 351 0.04 16.22 34.48
C GLY A 351 1.28 17.10 34.26
N VAL A 352 2.31 16.62 33.56
CA VAL A 352 3.56 17.37 33.31
C VAL A 352 3.46 18.05 31.93
N LYS A 353 3.39 19.38 31.92
CA LYS A 353 3.25 20.20 30.71
C LYS A 353 4.37 21.24 30.60
N ASP A 354 4.48 21.84 29.41
CA ASP A 354 5.40 22.95 29.12
C ASP A 354 6.89 22.62 29.35
N VAL A 355 7.28 21.37 29.08
CA VAL A 355 8.69 20.95 29.05
C VAL A 355 9.26 21.31 27.69
N ILE A 356 10.37 22.05 27.65
CA ILE A 356 10.97 22.53 26.41
C ILE A 356 12.31 21.82 26.19
N VAL A 357 12.59 21.43 24.94
CA VAL A 357 13.87 20.85 24.55
C VAL A 357 14.54 21.79 23.55
N TRP A 358 15.74 22.26 23.90
CA TRP A 358 16.56 23.14 23.10
C TRP A 358 17.76 22.40 22.51
N GLY A 359 18.27 22.91 21.38
CA GLY A 359 19.52 22.46 20.77
C GLY A 359 19.36 21.34 19.74
N ASN A 360 20.37 20.48 19.67
CA ASN A 360 20.45 19.41 18.68
C ASN A 360 20.09 18.07 19.33
N VAL A 361 19.13 17.34 18.73
CA VAL A 361 18.70 16.00 19.17
C VAL A 361 19.89 15.06 19.37
N THR A 362 20.95 15.25 18.57
CA THR A 362 22.19 14.47 18.65
C THR A 362 23.27 15.28 19.37
N GLY A 363 23.55 14.93 20.63
CA GLY A 363 24.76 15.34 21.36
C GLY A 363 24.62 16.58 22.26
N CYS A 364 23.95 17.64 21.80
CA CYS A 364 23.82 18.93 22.51
C CYS A 364 22.36 19.31 22.76
N THR A 365 21.64 18.47 23.51
CA THR A 365 20.28 18.76 23.99
C THR A 365 20.32 19.45 25.35
N TYR A 366 19.53 20.51 25.51
CA TYR A 366 19.26 21.16 26.79
C TYR A 366 17.77 21.07 27.10
N ILE A 367 17.41 20.43 28.20
CA ILE A 367 16.02 20.30 28.63
C ILE A 367 15.73 21.43 29.60
N ASP A 368 14.91 22.37 29.14
CA ASP A 368 14.50 23.52 29.91
C ASP A 368 13.20 23.22 30.67
N LEU A 369 13.30 23.36 31.98
CA LEU A 369 12.24 23.08 32.94
C LEU A 369 11.72 24.36 33.60
N SER A 370 12.23 25.53 33.20
CA SER A 370 11.84 26.84 33.76
C SER A 370 10.36 27.14 33.59
N HIS A 371 9.80 26.74 32.44
CA HIS A 371 8.39 26.92 32.10
C HIS A 371 7.51 25.71 32.42
N ALA A 372 8.09 24.60 32.90
CA ALA A 372 7.36 23.37 33.13
C ALA A 372 6.30 23.53 34.24
N LYS A 373 5.09 23.07 33.95
CA LYS A 373 3.94 23.15 34.84
C LYS A 373 3.43 21.77 35.21
N LEU A 374 3.00 21.66 36.46
CA LEU A 374 2.43 20.44 37.03
C LEU A 374 0.96 20.65 37.31
N TYR A 375 0.13 19.78 36.74
CA TYR A 375 -1.31 19.71 36.94
C TYR A 375 -1.65 18.45 37.74
N ARG A 376 -2.68 18.53 38.60
CA ARG A 376 -3.18 17.40 39.39
C ARG A 376 -2.06 16.68 40.16
N CYS A 377 -1.17 17.48 40.77
CA CYS A 377 -0.09 16.97 41.60
C CYS A 377 -0.58 16.78 43.03
N ASP A 378 -0.48 15.56 43.54
CA ASP A 378 -0.85 15.20 44.90
C ASP A 378 0.13 15.85 45.89
N SER A 379 -0.26 17.00 46.45
CA SER A 379 0.57 17.79 47.36
C SER A 379 -0.29 18.47 48.42
N ALA A 380 0.30 19.12 49.42
CA ALA A 380 -0.48 19.83 50.45
C ALA A 380 -1.42 20.91 49.90
N ILE A 381 -1.17 21.40 48.67
CA ILE A 381 -2.00 22.38 47.99
C ILE A 381 -2.69 21.70 46.80
N TRP A 382 -4.01 21.60 46.89
CA TRP A 382 -4.87 21.06 45.83
C TRP A 382 -5.67 22.17 45.16
N GLY A 383 -5.99 21.98 43.88
CA GLY A 383 -6.80 22.91 43.12
C GLY A 383 -7.66 22.19 42.06
N PRO A 384 -8.54 22.94 41.37
CA PRO A 384 -9.36 22.40 40.28
C PRO A 384 -8.48 21.84 39.14
N ALA A 385 -9.09 21.12 38.19
CA ALA A 385 -8.36 20.41 37.12
C ALA A 385 -7.40 21.31 36.29
N ASN A 386 -7.71 22.60 36.23
CA ASN A 386 -7.02 23.65 35.48
C ASN A 386 -5.93 24.33 36.31
N PHE A 387 -5.85 24.04 37.60
CA PHE A 387 -4.83 24.57 38.49
C PHE A 387 -3.48 23.93 38.19
N SER A 388 -2.47 24.77 38.07
CA SER A 388 -1.11 24.36 37.75
C SER A 388 -0.12 24.99 38.71
N ARG A 389 0.99 24.29 38.95
CA ARG A 389 2.09 24.80 39.76
C ARG A 389 3.39 24.76 38.94
N PRO A 390 4.25 25.79 39.05
CA PRO A 390 5.58 25.73 38.46
C PRO A 390 6.38 24.59 39.07
N LEU A 391 7.03 23.79 38.21
CA LEU A 391 7.84 22.63 38.62
C LEU A 391 8.96 23.03 39.58
N LEU A 392 9.65 24.14 39.30
CA LEU A 392 10.80 24.62 40.09
C LEU A 392 10.44 24.96 41.55
N ASN A 393 9.18 25.28 41.84
CA ASN A 393 8.75 25.54 43.22
C ASN A 393 8.60 24.25 44.04
N LEU A 394 8.49 23.10 43.37
CA LEU A 394 8.30 21.80 44.00
C LEU A 394 9.61 21.00 44.06
N ILE A 395 10.52 21.22 43.12
CA ILE A 395 11.83 20.57 43.09
C ILE A 395 12.92 21.62 43.33
N TYR A 396 13.35 21.74 44.59
CA TYR A 396 14.45 22.61 45.03
C TYR A 396 15.83 21.91 45.00
N ASP A 397 15.95 20.84 44.20
CA ASP A 397 17.07 19.91 44.29
C ASP A 397 18.12 20.17 43.19
N ARG A 398 19.40 20.29 43.57
CA ARG A 398 20.56 20.32 42.64
C ARG A 398 20.56 19.13 41.68
N TYR A 399 19.87 18.04 42.05
CA TYR A 399 19.63 16.86 41.22
C TYR A 399 19.09 17.17 39.81
N VAL A 400 18.23 18.18 39.66
CA VAL A 400 17.66 18.56 38.35
C VAL A 400 18.70 19.17 37.42
N GLN A 401 19.70 19.85 37.97
CA GLN A 401 20.75 20.52 37.18
C GLN A 401 21.85 19.54 36.75
N ASP A 402 22.29 18.62 37.62
CA ASP A 402 23.47 17.81 37.35
C ASP A 402 23.19 16.37 36.89
N ARG A 403 22.10 15.74 37.35
CA ARG A 403 21.83 14.29 37.10
C ARG A 403 20.66 14.02 36.16
N PHE A 404 19.85 15.02 35.87
CA PHE A 404 18.65 14.88 35.03
C PHE A 404 19.03 14.52 33.58
N VAL A 405 19.93 15.30 32.97
CA VAL A 405 20.35 15.07 31.58
C VAL A 405 21.20 13.80 31.45
N LEU A 406 22.03 13.49 32.46
CA LEU A 406 22.88 12.29 32.45
C LEU A 406 22.11 10.97 32.51
N LYS A 407 20.90 10.95 33.10
CA LYS A 407 20.05 9.75 33.15
C LYS A 407 19.19 9.53 31.90
N LEU A 408 19.11 10.54 31.04
CA LEU A 408 18.34 10.48 29.80
C LEU A 408 19.20 10.09 28.58
N LYS A 409 20.52 10.28 28.68
CA LYS A 409 21.53 9.71 27.77
C LYS A 409 21.76 8.24 28.10
#